data_AF-A0A957FA65-F1
#
_entry.id   AF-A0A957FA65-F1
#
_cell.length_a   1.000
_cell.length_b   1.000
_cell.length_c   1.000
_cell.angle_alpha   90.00
_cell.angle_beta   90.00
_cell.angle_gamma   90.00
#
_symmetry.space_group_name_H-M   'P 1'
#
loop_
_entity.id
_entity.type
_entity.pdbx_description
1 polymer ?
#
loop_
_entity_poly.entity_id
_entity_poly.type
_entity_poly.pdbx_seq_one_letter_code
_entity_poly.pdbx_strand_id
1 'polypeptide(L)'
;AFTNDEGALINQINLLQATAPSGTPLYDALFRGVQMMSTSGQYARRAVILITNGRDTAVDGGSGSTDTNADAAIEAARQAQVPLYTVAWGNGAAADIDFLQRAARYTGGTYRQATDPAQLAAFFADVAAQLRQKYQFSYTSALPADNVAHQVTLAVADGTEMTANFIARYPLTPQVTAVYAIAADGVRVPLSPAIPLLGTISLLPTIHARQPLAAVNYYLDDAETAVLAEADPPWEVVWQTSDVPPGRHTLFVEVIDTAVPPHVGQYEFPIAIAVCDWLCQGEQQLGFNPLFLVGGGGVVVLLLLIGLLGRRRR
;
A
#
# COMPACT_ATOMS: atom_id res chain seq x y z
N ALA A 1 11.81 27.91 -28.57
CA ALA A 1 12.22 27.70 -27.16
C ALA A 1 11.29 28.52 -26.27
N PHE A 2 11.00 28.04 -25.05
CA PHE A 2 10.24 28.82 -24.08
C PHE A 2 11.11 29.94 -23.49
N THR A 3 10.49 31.06 -23.13
CA THR A 3 11.17 32.21 -22.52
C THR A 3 10.38 32.70 -21.31
N ASN A 4 11.09 33.24 -20.32
CA ASN A 4 10.53 34.00 -19.19
C ASN A 4 10.76 35.52 -19.34
N ASP A 5 11.28 35.96 -20.48
CA ASP A 5 11.42 37.37 -20.82
C ASP A 5 10.07 37.95 -21.24
N GLU A 6 9.46 38.70 -20.32
CA GLU A 6 8.17 39.36 -20.52
C GLU A 6 8.19 40.37 -21.68
N GLY A 7 9.29 41.11 -21.84
CA GLY A 7 9.44 42.07 -22.94
C GLY A 7 9.50 41.37 -24.30
N ALA A 8 10.21 40.25 -24.39
CA ALA A 8 10.23 39.43 -25.61
C ALA A 8 8.84 38.87 -25.96
N LEU A 9 8.07 38.43 -24.96
CA LEU A 9 6.70 37.94 -25.17
C LEU A 9 5.75 39.04 -25.64
N ILE A 10 5.77 40.22 -24.99
CA ILE A 10 4.96 41.38 -25.39
C ILE A 10 5.26 41.78 -26.83
N ASN A 11 6.54 41.83 -27.20
CA ASN A 11 6.94 42.15 -28.58
C ASN A 11 6.36 41.15 -29.59
N GLN A 12 6.39 39.84 -29.31
CA GLN A 12 5.80 38.84 -30.20
C GLN A 12 4.28 38.93 -30.28
N ILE A 13 3.60 39.17 -29.16
CA ILE A 13 2.13 39.34 -29.12
C ILE A 13 1.72 40.57 -29.95
N ASN A 14 2.46 41.68 -29.84
CA ASN A 14 2.18 42.91 -30.59
C ASN A 14 2.37 42.76 -32.12
N LEU A 15 3.09 41.72 -32.56
CA LEU A 15 3.27 41.40 -33.97
C LEU A 15 2.16 40.49 -34.52
N LEU A 16 1.28 39.93 -33.68
CA LEU A 16 0.18 39.09 -34.13
C LEU A 16 -0.81 39.93 -34.94
N GLN A 17 -1.03 39.51 -36.18
CA GLN A 17 -1.99 40.12 -37.10
C GLN A 17 -2.89 39.03 -37.68
N ALA A 18 -4.20 39.25 -37.62
CA ALA A 18 -5.14 38.43 -38.37
C ALA A 18 -5.06 38.83 -39.85
N THR A 19 -4.72 37.88 -40.72
CA THR A 19 -4.79 38.06 -42.17
C THR A 19 -6.12 37.50 -42.69
N ALA A 20 -6.76 38.20 -43.61
CA ALA A 20 -8.03 37.76 -44.23
C ALA A 20 -7.85 37.57 -45.75
N PRO A 21 -8.50 36.55 -46.35
CA PRO A 21 -9.34 35.53 -45.71
C PRO A 21 -8.50 34.42 -45.05
N SER A 22 -8.88 33.98 -43.85
CA SER A 22 -8.23 32.87 -43.13
C SER A 22 -9.25 31.96 -42.47
N GLY A 23 -8.91 30.68 -42.35
CA GLY A 23 -9.64 29.70 -41.55
C GLY A 23 -9.21 29.72 -40.08
N THR A 24 -9.87 28.90 -39.27
CA THR A 24 -9.57 28.64 -37.87
C THR A 24 -9.26 27.14 -37.70
N PRO A 25 -8.03 26.67 -38.02
CA PRO A 25 -7.61 25.28 -37.78
C PRO A 25 -7.39 25.04 -36.27
N LEU A 26 -8.48 25.04 -35.52
CA LEU A 26 -8.56 25.06 -34.07
C LEU A 26 -7.94 23.80 -33.44
N TYR A 27 -8.29 22.63 -33.97
CA TYR A 27 -7.84 21.36 -33.42
C TYR A 27 -6.34 21.14 -33.68
N ASP A 28 -5.86 21.49 -34.87
CA ASP A 28 -4.43 21.44 -35.20
C ASP A 28 -3.60 22.38 -34.33
N ALA A 29 -4.08 23.62 -34.14
CA ALA A 29 -3.42 24.59 -33.26
C ALA A 29 -3.34 24.08 -31.82
N LEU A 30 -4.44 23.54 -31.29
CA LEU A 30 -4.48 22.96 -29.95
C LEU A 30 -3.53 21.76 -29.83
N PHE A 31 -3.59 20.82 -30.77
CA PHE A 31 -2.75 19.62 -30.78
C PHE A 31 -1.26 19.97 -30.82
N ARG A 32 -0.86 20.91 -31.68
CA ARG A 32 0.53 21.40 -31.75
C ARG A 32 0.96 22.09 -30.45
N GLY A 33 0.09 22.91 -29.85
CA GLY A 33 0.35 23.53 -28.54
C GLY A 33 0.59 22.50 -27.44
N VAL A 34 -0.20 21.42 -27.43
CA VAL A 34 -0.03 20.29 -26.51
C VAL A 34 1.29 19.55 -26.76
N GLN A 35 1.66 19.31 -28.02
CA GLN A 35 2.96 18.68 -28.35
C GLN A 35 4.15 19.53 -27.92
N MET A 36 4.06 20.86 -28.05
CA MET A 36 5.07 21.78 -27.54
C MET A 36 5.19 21.69 -26.01
N MET A 37 4.07 21.52 -25.30
CA MET A 37 4.07 21.29 -23.85
C MET A 37 4.63 19.92 -23.48
N SER A 38 4.25 18.85 -24.19
CA SER A 38 4.69 17.48 -23.85
C SER A 38 6.20 17.32 -23.96
N THR A 39 6.82 17.98 -24.94
CA THR A 39 8.28 17.96 -25.21
C THR A 39 9.09 18.91 -24.32
N SER A 40 8.44 19.75 -23.51
CA SER A 40 9.07 20.77 -22.64
C SER A 40 9.61 20.23 -21.30
N GLY A 41 10.18 19.01 -21.30
CA GLY A 41 10.52 18.17 -20.14
C GLY A 41 11.14 18.83 -18.90
N GLN A 42 11.73 20.01 -19.04
CA GLN A 42 12.29 20.83 -17.97
C GLN A 42 11.26 21.51 -17.02
N TYR A 43 9.98 21.60 -17.41
CA TYR A 43 8.97 22.25 -16.57
C TYR A 43 7.98 21.22 -16.00
N ALA A 44 7.79 21.24 -14.67
CA ALA A 44 6.81 20.38 -14.00
C ALA A 44 5.36 20.89 -14.16
N ARG A 45 5.18 22.19 -14.40
CA ARG A 45 3.87 22.85 -14.54
C ARG A 45 3.71 23.32 -15.97
N ARG A 46 2.69 22.79 -16.65
CA ARG A 46 2.42 23.01 -18.07
C ARG A 46 0.93 23.21 -18.25
N ALA A 47 0.55 24.07 -19.18
CA ALA A 47 -0.84 24.28 -19.55
C ALA A 47 -0.90 24.90 -20.94
N VAL A 48 -2.04 24.71 -21.61
CA VAL A 48 -2.37 25.45 -22.83
C VAL A 48 -3.58 26.32 -22.51
N ILE A 49 -3.47 27.60 -22.89
CA ILE A 49 -4.59 28.54 -22.88
C ILE A 49 -5.07 28.70 -24.31
N LEU A 50 -6.30 28.28 -24.58
CA LEU A 50 -6.93 28.37 -25.89
C LEU A 50 -7.95 29.51 -25.89
N ILE A 51 -7.74 30.53 -26.71
CA ILE A 51 -8.67 31.64 -26.89
C ILE A 51 -9.15 31.60 -28.34
N THR A 52 -10.46 31.53 -28.55
CA THR A 52 -11.06 31.52 -29.89
C THR A 52 -12.42 32.21 -29.89
N ASN A 53 -12.77 32.87 -31.00
CA ASN A 53 -14.09 33.44 -31.23
C ASN A 53 -14.96 32.56 -32.15
N GLY A 54 -14.43 31.44 -32.64
CA GLY A 54 -15.04 30.62 -33.69
C GLY A 54 -14.80 29.13 -33.53
N ARG A 55 -15.61 28.35 -34.26
CA ARG A 55 -15.43 26.90 -34.45
C ARG A 55 -14.26 26.60 -35.39
N ASP A 56 -13.88 25.33 -35.48
CA ASP A 56 -12.91 24.88 -36.46
C ASP A 56 -13.45 25.08 -37.89
N THR A 57 -12.78 25.89 -38.71
CA THR A 57 -13.28 26.24 -40.06
C THR A 57 -12.19 26.43 -41.12
N ALA A 58 -12.37 25.90 -42.32
CA ALA A 58 -11.59 26.30 -43.49
C ALA A 58 -12.17 27.57 -44.16
N VAL A 59 -11.41 28.19 -45.08
CA VAL A 59 -11.83 29.39 -45.81
C VAL A 59 -13.05 29.13 -46.71
N ASP A 60 -13.13 27.92 -47.26
CA ASP A 60 -14.16 27.42 -48.17
C ASP A 60 -15.27 26.62 -47.46
N GLY A 61 -15.24 26.54 -46.12
CA GLY A 61 -16.20 25.83 -45.29
C GLY A 61 -15.76 24.42 -44.88
N GLY A 62 -16.43 23.84 -43.89
CA GLY A 62 -15.99 22.58 -43.26
C GLY A 62 -14.86 22.79 -42.27
N SER A 63 -14.23 21.70 -41.81
CA SER A 63 -13.12 21.69 -40.85
C SER A 63 -11.89 22.40 -41.40
N GLY A 64 -11.31 23.32 -40.64
CA GLY A 64 -10.03 23.96 -40.94
C GLY A 64 -8.83 23.11 -40.55
N SER A 65 -9.00 22.18 -39.59
CA SER A 65 -7.96 21.26 -39.17
C SER A 65 -7.80 20.09 -40.14
N THR A 66 -6.55 19.75 -40.46
CA THR A 66 -6.15 18.65 -41.36
C THR A 66 -5.27 17.60 -40.68
N ASP A 67 -4.54 17.97 -39.63
CA ASP A 67 -3.61 17.06 -38.96
C ASP A 67 -4.30 16.23 -37.87
N THR A 68 -5.38 16.75 -37.28
CA THR A 68 -6.11 16.13 -36.19
C THR A 68 -7.60 16.49 -36.19
N ASN A 69 -8.33 15.97 -35.19
CA ASN A 69 -9.73 16.29 -34.95
C ASN A 69 -9.96 16.64 -33.47
N ALA A 70 -11.17 17.08 -33.14
CA ALA A 70 -11.57 17.53 -31.81
C ALA A 70 -11.21 16.53 -30.70
N ASP A 71 -11.65 15.27 -30.85
CA ASP A 71 -11.48 14.25 -29.80
C ASP A 71 -10.02 13.81 -29.67
N ALA A 72 -9.30 13.67 -30.79
CA ALA A 72 -7.88 13.34 -30.81
C ALA A 72 -7.03 14.46 -30.15
N ALA A 73 -7.37 15.73 -30.35
CA ALA A 73 -6.68 16.84 -29.70
C ALA A 73 -6.88 16.85 -28.17
N ILE A 74 -8.11 16.58 -27.70
CA ILE A 74 -8.41 16.47 -26.26
C ILE A 74 -7.69 15.27 -25.66
N GLU A 75 -7.71 14.12 -26.34
CA GLU A 75 -7.06 12.91 -25.86
C GLU A 75 -5.53 13.08 -25.78
N ALA A 76 -4.92 13.75 -26.76
CA ALA A 76 -3.50 14.08 -26.71
C ALA A 76 -3.15 14.93 -25.49
N ALA A 77 -3.97 15.94 -25.16
CA ALA A 77 -3.78 16.77 -23.97
C ALA A 77 -3.90 15.96 -22.68
N ARG A 78 -4.88 15.05 -22.61
CA ARG A 78 -5.10 14.14 -21.48
C ARG A 78 -3.92 13.20 -21.26
N GLN A 79 -3.42 12.58 -22.32
CA GLN A 79 -2.27 11.68 -22.27
C GLN A 79 -0.98 12.41 -21.87
N ALA A 80 -0.78 13.62 -22.39
CA ALA A 80 0.35 14.47 -22.03
C ALA A 80 0.22 15.10 -20.63
N GLN A 81 -0.90 14.90 -19.94
CA GLN A 81 -1.24 15.52 -18.65
C GLN A 81 -1.12 17.06 -18.69
N VAL A 82 -1.54 17.66 -19.80
CA VAL A 82 -1.53 19.12 -20.02
C VAL A 82 -2.96 19.66 -19.88
N PRO A 83 -3.28 20.40 -18.81
CA PRO A 83 -4.57 21.05 -18.65
C PRO A 83 -4.83 22.10 -19.73
N LEU A 84 -6.05 22.12 -20.25
CA LEU A 84 -6.53 23.08 -21.24
C LEU A 84 -7.45 24.10 -20.58
N TYR A 85 -7.07 25.37 -20.63
CA TYR A 85 -7.89 26.48 -20.18
C TYR A 85 -8.47 27.17 -21.42
N THR A 86 -9.79 27.18 -21.57
CA THR A 86 -10.44 27.59 -22.81
C THR A 86 -11.27 28.86 -22.63
N VAL A 87 -11.21 29.78 -23.59
CA VAL A 87 -11.99 31.01 -23.62
C VAL A 87 -12.71 31.15 -24.96
N ALA A 88 -14.03 31.23 -24.92
CA ALA A 88 -14.82 31.74 -26.03
C ALA A 88 -14.81 33.27 -25.99
N TRP A 89 -14.19 33.90 -26.99
CA TRP A 89 -14.12 35.35 -27.13
C TRP A 89 -15.32 35.93 -27.87
N GLY A 90 -15.84 37.05 -27.39
CA GLY A 90 -17.03 37.72 -27.92
C GLY A 90 -18.33 37.11 -27.37
N ASN A 91 -19.42 37.26 -28.12
CA ASN A 91 -20.75 36.79 -27.68
C ASN A 91 -20.91 35.25 -27.73
N GLY A 92 -19.87 34.50 -28.11
CA GLY A 92 -19.86 33.04 -28.14
C GLY A 92 -20.71 32.40 -29.24
N ALA A 93 -21.46 33.18 -30.03
CA ALA A 93 -22.44 32.66 -30.99
C ALA A 93 -21.82 31.87 -32.15
N ALA A 94 -20.55 32.14 -32.48
CA ALA A 94 -19.81 31.44 -33.53
C ALA A 94 -18.84 30.37 -33.00
N ALA A 95 -18.64 30.30 -31.68
CA ALA A 95 -17.70 29.39 -31.04
C ALA A 95 -18.33 28.01 -30.81
N ASP A 96 -17.50 26.96 -30.88
CA ASP A 96 -17.91 25.61 -30.48
C ASP A 96 -17.81 25.48 -28.95
N ILE A 97 -18.84 25.95 -28.24
CA ILE A 97 -18.88 25.97 -26.77
C ILE A 97 -18.76 24.56 -26.19
N ASP A 98 -19.41 23.57 -26.81
CA ASP A 98 -19.36 22.18 -26.35
C ASP A 98 -17.94 21.63 -26.40
N PHE A 99 -17.22 21.82 -27.53
CA PHE A 99 -15.82 21.44 -27.62
C PHE A 99 -14.96 22.13 -26.55
N LEU A 100 -15.09 23.45 -26.38
CA LEU A 100 -14.28 24.21 -25.42
C LEU A 100 -14.51 23.75 -23.97
N GLN A 101 -15.76 23.44 -23.61
CA GLN A 101 -16.11 22.90 -22.29
C GLN A 101 -15.59 21.48 -22.10
N ARG A 102 -15.76 20.60 -23.11
CA ARG A 102 -15.22 19.23 -23.07
C ARG A 102 -13.70 19.22 -22.93
N ALA A 103 -13.00 20.04 -23.71
CA ALA A 103 -11.55 20.15 -23.69
C ALA A 103 -11.04 20.57 -22.30
N ALA A 104 -11.64 21.60 -21.70
CA ALA A 104 -11.28 22.03 -20.34
C ALA A 104 -11.58 20.95 -19.30
N ARG A 105 -12.79 20.39 -19.32
CA ARG A 105 -13.24 19.39 -18.34
C ARG A 105 -12.39 18.13 -18.34
N TYR A 106 -12.09 17.57 -19.52
CA TYR A 106 -11.39 16.29 -19.62
C TYR A 106 -9.89 16.37 -19.36
N THR A 107 -9.33 17.58 -19.32
CA THR A 107 -7.89 17.81 -19.10
C THR A 107 -7.60 18.47 -17.75
N GLY A 108 -8.64 18.82 -16.98
CA GLY A 108 -8.51 19.43 -15.66
C GLY A 108 -8.23 20.93 -15.67
N GLY A 109 -8.59 21.63 -16.76
CA GLY A 109 -8.61 23.09 -16.81
C GLY A 109 -10.03 23.65 -16.67
N THR A 110 -10.22 24.92 -17.04
CA THR A 110 -11.52 25.60 -16.94
C THR A 110 -11.89 26.33 -18.23
N TYR A 111 -13.20 26.37 -18.51
CA TYR A 111 -13.78 27.13 -19.60
C TYR A 111 -14.37 28.44 -19.09
N ARG A 112 -14.22 29.52 -19.86
CA ARG A 112 -14.99 30.76 -19.70
C ARG A 112 -15.45 31.33 -21.03
N GLN A 113 -16.50 32.13 -20.96
CA GLN A 113 -16.82 33.09 -22.01
C GLN A 113 -16.29 34.47 -21.57
N ALA A 114 -15.68 35.19 -22.50
CA ALA A 114 -15.22 36.56 -22.28
C ALA A 114 -15.75 37.48 -23.39
N THR A 115 -16.56 38.47 -23.00
CA THR A 115 -17.13 39.47 -23.91
C THR A 115 -16.35 40.78 -23.94
N ASP A 116 -15.44 40.97 -22.98
CA ASP A 116 -14.62 42.17 -22.84
C ASP A 116 -13.20 41.85 -22.33
N PRO A 117 -12.24 42.79 -22.47
CA PRO A 117 -10.87 42.58 -22.03
C PRO A 117 -10.69 42.37 -20.52
N ALA A 118 -11.58 42.93 -19.69
CA ALA A 118 -11.46 42.80 -18.23
C ALA A 118 -11.78 41.37 -17.78
N GLN A 119 -12.77 40.73 -18.40
CA GLN A 119 -13.08 39.32 -18.17
C GLN A 119 -11.94 38.40 -18.60
N LEU A 120 -11.27 38.72 -19.71
CA LEU A 120 -10.10 37.96 -20.15
C LEU A 120 -8.92 38.12 -19.18
N ALA A 121 -8.68 39.34 -18.67
CA ALA A 121 -7.66 39.60 -17.65
C ALA A 121 -7.95 38.81 -16.35
N ALA A 122 -9.21 38.80 -15.90
CA ALA A 122 -9.63 38.01 -14.74
C ALA A 122 -9.42 36.50 -14.95
N PHE A 123 -9.73 35.99 -16.14
CA PHE A 123 -9.46 34.61 -16.50
C PHE A 123 -7.97 34.27 -16.41
N PHE A 124 -7.08 35.09 -17.00
CA PHE A 124 -5.63 34.86 -16.91
C PHE A 124 -5.13 34.88 -15.45
N ALA A 125 -5.65 35.78 -14.61
CA ALA A 125 -5.32 35.82 -13.19
C ALA A 125 -5.71 34.53 -12.46
N ASP A 126 -6.89 33.98 -12.75
CA ASP A 126 -7.38 32.74 -12.16
C ASP A 126 -6.55 31.53 -12.63
N VAL A 127 -6.21 31.45 -13.92
CA VAL A 127 -5.30 30.41 -14.43
C VAL A 127 -3.94 30.51 -13.74
N ALA A 128 -3.38 31.71 -13.61
CA ALA A 128 -2.10 31.92 -12.93
C ALA A 128 -2.14 31.49 -11.46
N ALA A 129 -3.24 31.75 -10.74
CA ALA A 129 -3.45 31.30 -9.37
C ALA A 129 -3.51 29.76 -9.30
N GLN A 130 -4.30 29.12 -10.16
CA GLN A 130 -4.44 27.66 -10.20
C GLN A 130 -3.10 26.97 -10.52
N LEU A 131 -2.33 27.50 -11.47
CA LEU A 131 -1.02 26.95 -11.81
C LEU A 131 0.00 27.10 -10.67
N ARG A 132 -0.20 28.02 -9.73
CA ARG A 132 0.64 28.14 -8.52
C ARG A 132 0.28 27.12 -7.44
N GLN A 133 -0.96 26.60 -7.43
CA GLN A 133 -1.59 25.90 -6.29
C GLN A 133 -1.63 24.36 -6.36
N LYS A 134 -1.01 23.69 -7.34
CA LYS A 134 -1.04 22.21 -7.38
C LYS A 134 -0.13 21.60 -6.29
N TYR A 135 -0.71 21.29 -5.13
CA TYR A 135 -0.07 20.53 -4.05
C TYR A 135 -0.43 19.04 -4.16
N GLN A 136 0.55 18.17 -3.99
CA GLN A 136 0.33 16.74 -3.79
C GLN A 136 0.63 16.43 -2.32
N PHE A 137 -0.36 15.91 -1.60
CA PHE A 137 -0.21 15.46 -0.22
C PHE A 137 -0.20 13.94 -0.20
N SER A 138 0.79 13.36 0.47
CA SER A 138 0.87 11.92 0.75
C SER A 138 0.84 11.73 2.27
N TYR A 139 -0.07 10.89 2.75
CA TYR A 139 -0.19 10.55 4.17
C TYR A 139 -0.08 9.04 4.33
N THR A 140 0.84 8.60 5.19
CA THR A 140 0.96 7.20 5.62
C THR A 140 0.37 7.09 7.02
N SER A 141 -0.72 6.34 7.16
CA SER A 141 -1.36 6.12 8.46
C SER A 141 -0.49 5.27 9.38
N ALA A 142 -0.45 5.61 10.67
CA ALA A 142 0.14 4.80 11.73
C ALA A 142 -0.88 3.88 12.44
N LEU A 143 -2.14 3.88 11.98
CA LEU A 143 -3.17 3.02 12.56
C LEU A 143 -2.85 1.53 12.28
N PRO A 144 -3.19 0.63 13.21
CA PRO A 144 -3.12 -0.80 12.97
C PRO A 144 -3.94 -1.19 11.74
N ALA A 145 -3.46 -2.18 11.00
CA ALA A 145 -4.23 -2.78 9.93
C ALA A 145 -5.34 -3.67 10.54
N ASP A 146 -6.49 -3.08 10.85
CA ASP A 146 -7.62 -3.73 11.52
C ASP A 146 -8.76 -4.13 10.56
N ASN A 147 -8.59 -3.84 9.27
CA ASN A 147 -9.57 -4.04 8.21
C ASN A 147 -10.90 -3.29 8.44
N VAL A 148 -10.87 -2.23 9.25
CA VAL A 148 -12.00 -1.33 9.52
C VAL A 148 -11.83 -0.03 8.73
N ALA A 149 -12.94 0.67 8.48
CA ALA A 149 -12.94 1.99 7.88
C ALA A 149 -12.48 3.06 8.87
N HIS A 150 -11.55 3.90 8.43
CA HIS A 150 -10.99 5.05 9.14
C HIS A 150 -11.15 6.32 8.32
N GLN A 151 -11.01 7.47 8.99
CA GLN A 151 -11.07 8.78 8.36
C GLN A 151 -9.73 9.49 8.48
N VAL A 152 -9.35 10.18 7.40
CA VAL A 152 -8.28 11.18 7.40
C VAL A 152 -8.88 12.53 7.04
N THR A 153 -8.59 13.54 7.86
CA THR A 153 -9.02 14.92 7.63
C THR A 153 -7.80 15.78 7.33
N LEU A 154 -7.81 16.44 6.17
CA LEU A 154 -6.87 17.46 5.80
C LEU A 154 -7.51 18.83 6.06
N ALA A 155 -6.98 19.56 7.04
CA ALA A 155 -7.36 20.94 7.31
C ALA A 155 -6.29 21.90 6.78
N VAL A 156 -6.73 22.95 6.08
CA VAL A 156 -5.87 24.03 5.58
C VAL A 156 -6.05 25.25 6.49
N ALA A 157 -5.01 26.09 6.60
CA ALA A 157 -4.98 27.23 7.52
C ALA A 157 -6.10 28.28 7.28
N ASP A 158 -6.74 28.27 6.12
CA ASP A 158 -7.89 29.12 5.79
C ASP A 158 -9.23 28.59 6.36
N GLY A 159 -9.22 27.44 7.04
CA GLY A 159 -10.38 26.80 7.62
C GLY A 159 -11.07 25.79 6.70
N THR A 160 -10.56 25.58 5.48
CA THR A 160 -11.08 24.54 4.58
C THR A 160 -10.68 23.15 5.08
N GLU A 161 -11.64 22.24 5.17
CA GLU A 161 -11.39 20.83 5.51
C GLU A 161 -11.83 19.90 4.38
N MET A 162 -11.03 18.85 4.17
CA MET A 162 -11.36 17.74 3.29
C MET A 162 -11.19 16.42 4.05
N THR A 163 -12.24 15.60 4.07
CA THR A 163 -12.20 14.28 4.70
C THR A 163 -12.19 13.19 3.63
N ALA A 164 -11.37 12.18 3.82
CA ALA A 164 -11.37 10.96 3.02
C ALA A 164 -11.48 9.72 3.92
N ASN A 165 -12.22 8.71 3.45
CA ASN A 165 -12.29 7.41 4.10
C ASN A 165 -11.21 6.49 3.52
N PHE A 166 -10.59 5.68 4.36
CA PHE A 166 -9.72 4.58 3.93
C PHE A 166 -9.98 3.35 4.80
N ILE A 167 -9.65 2.17 4.29
CA ILE A 167 -9.70 0.93 5.07
C ILE A 167 -8.27 0.54 5.40
N ALA A 168 -7.94 0.40 6.68
CA ALA A 168 -6.63 -0.08 7.12
C ALA A 168 -6.55 -1.60 6.92
N ARG A 169 -6.48 -2.03 5.65
CA ARG A 169 -6.54 -3.44 5.26
C ARG A 169 -5.37 -4.21 5.86
N TYR A 170 -5.61 -5.44 6.28
CA TYR A 170 -4.57 -6.40 6.62
C TYR A 170 -3.47 -6.46 5.53
N PRO A 171 -2.23 -6.77 5.93
CA PRO A 171 -1.10 -6.83 5.01
C PRO A 171 -1.32 -7.92 3.95
N LEU A 172 -0.77 -7.68 2.75
CA LEU A 172 -0.83 -8.66 1.66
C LEU A 172 -0.05 -9.92 2.03
N THR A 173 1.18 -9.73 2.49
CA THR A 173 1.97 -10.78 3.13
C THR A 173 1.42 -11.02 4.54
N PRO A 174 0.98 -12.24 4.88
CA PRO A 174 0.58 -12.59 6.24
C PRO A 174 1.66 -12.21 7.26
N GLN A 175 1.25 -11.69 8.40
CA GLN A 175 2.18 -11.30 9.48
C GLN A 175 1.87 -12.02 10.77
N VAL A 176 2.89 -12.56 11.43
CA VAL A 176 2.80 -13.09 12.80
C VAL A 176 3.29 -12.01 13.76
N THR A 177 2.42 -11.50 14.62
CA THR A 177 2.76 -10.45 15.59
C THR A 177 3.14 -10.99 16.96
N ALA A 178 2.69 -12.20 17.29
CA ALA A 178 3.03 -12.90 18.51
C ALA A 178 2.78 -14.40 18.36
N VAL A 179 3.48 -15.20 19.15
CA VAL A 179 3.19 -16.61 19.37
C VAL A 179 3.12 -16.83 20.87
N TYR A 180 2.15 -17.64 21.31
CA TYR A 180 1.97 -17.96 22.70
C TYR A 180 2.10 -19.46 22.91
N ALA A 181 2.76 -19.83 24.01
CA ALA A 181 2.73 -21.19 24.53
C ALA A 181 1.60 -21.32 25.55
N ILE A 182 0.88 -22.44 25.49
CA ILE A 182 -0.17 -22.81 26.44
C ILE A 182 0.23 -24.16 27.03
N ALA A 183 0.53 -24.19 28.33
CA ALA A 183 0.86 -25.43 29.03
C ALA A 183 -0.42 -26.16 29.48
N ALA A 184 -0.27 -27.33 30.11
CA ALA A 184 -1.38 -28.15 30.58
C ALA A 184 -2.29 -27.44 31.61
N ASP A 185 -1.80 -26.42 32.29
CA ASP A 185 -2.57 -25.58 33.21
C ASP A 185 -3.47 -24.55 32.50
N GLY A 186 -3.40 -24.47 31.17
CA GLY A 186 -4.16 -23.55 30.33
C GLY A 186 -3.65 -22.11 30.35
N VAL A 187 -2.52 -21.83 31.02
CA VAL A 187 -1.96 -20.47 31.09
C VAL A 187 -1.29 -20.13 29.76
N ARG A 188 -1.74 -19.04 29.15
CA ARG A 188 -1.18 -18.51 27.89
C ARG A 188 -0.04 -17.55 28.18
N VAL A 189 1.16 -17.86 27.70
CA VAL A 189 2.37 -17.06 27.91
C VAL A 189 3.02 -16.72 26.56
N PRO A 190 3.41 -15.46 26.30
CA PRO A 190 4.10 -15.13 25.06
C PRO A 190 5.47 -15.82 25.01
N LEU A 191 5.89 -16.23 23.80
CA LEU A 191 7.23 -16.79 23.62
C LEU A 191 8.30 -15.77 23.99
N SER A 192 9.22 -16.18 24.86
CA SER A 192 10.33 -15.36 25.33
C SER A 192 11.48 -16.24 25.81
N PRO A 193 12.75 -15.90 25.55
CA PRO A 193 13.89 -16.62 26.12
C PRO A 193 13.95 -16.54 27.65
N ALA A 194 13.25 -15.58 28.26
CA ALA A 194 13.19 -15.44 29.72
C ALA A 194 12.23 -16.44 30.39
N ILE A 195 11.38 -17.11 29.61
CA ILE A 195 10.39 -18.08 30.11
C ILE A 195 10.65 -19.41 29.40
N PRO A 196 11.46 -20.31 29.99
CA PRO A 196 11.76 -21.59 29.37
C PRO A 196 10.51 -22.46 29.18
N LEU A 197 10.38 -23.04 28.00
CA LEU A 197 9.31 -23.97 27.64
C LEU A 197 9.64 -25.37 28.15
N LEU A 198 8.64 -26.10 28.62
CA LEU A 198 8.81 -27.43 29.17
C LEU A 198 7.58 -28.31 28.94
N GLY A 199 7.80 -29.51 28.39
CA GLY A 199 6.81 -30.56 28.23
C GLY A 199 5.92 -30.38 27.03
N THR A 200 4.70 -30.88 27.13
CA THR A 200 3.68 -30.71 26.10
C THR A 200 3.05 -29.33 26.19
N ILE A 201 3.18 -28.54 25.15
CA ILE A 201 2.57 -27.21 25.04
C ILE A 201 1.79 -27.08 23.73
N SER A 202 0.81 -26.20 23.68
CA SER A 202 0.25 -25.72 22.42
C SER A 202 0.88 -24.39 22.03
N LEU A 203 1.25 -24.25 20.76
CA LEU A 203 1.67 -22.99 20.16
C LEU A 203 0.48 -22.35 19.45
N LEU A 204 0.17 -21.11 19.80
CA LEU A 204 -0.94 -20.33 19.24
C LEU A 204 -0.44 -18.99 18.67
N PRO A 205 -0.34 -18.84 17.34
CA PRO A 205 0.12 -17.62 16.70
C PRO A 205 -0.99 -16.56 16.62
N THR A 206 -0.62 -15.29 16.63
CA THR A 206 -1.49 -14.15 16.31
C THR A 206 -1.14 -13.69 14.91
N ILE A 207 -2.04 -13.93 13.97
CA ILE A 207 -1.80 -13.74 12.53
C ILE A 207 -2.72 -12.66 11.97
N HIS A 208 -2.16 -11.76 11.18
CA HIS A 208 -2.89 -10.76 10.40
C HIS A 208 -2.64 -10.99 8.91
N ALA A 209 -3.68 -11.33 8.16
CA ALA A 209 -3.59 -11.63 6.74
C ALA A 209 -4.79 -11.08 5.98
N ARG A 210 -4.56 -10.63 4.74
CA ARG A 210 -5.64 -10.16 3.86
C ARG A 210 -6.44 -11.31 3.25
N GLN A 211 -5.78 -12.41 2.96
CA GLN A 211 -6.40 -13.63 2.42
C GLN A 211 -6.52 -14.68 3.53
N PRO A 212 -7.43 -15.66 3.36
CA PRO A 212 -7.43 -16.86 4.19
C PRO A 212 -6.05 -17.54 4.18
N LEU A 213 -5.71 -18.20 5.28
CA LEU A 213 -4.48 -18.96 5.38
C LEU A 213 -4.67 -20.35 4.77
N ALA A 214 -3.61 -20.85 4.15
CA ALA A 214 -3.51 -22.21 3.65
C ALA A 214 -2.71 -23.11 4.60
N ALA A 215 -1.68 -22.56 5.27
CA ALA A 215 -0.86 -23.31 6.21
C ALA A 215 -0.09 -22.38 7.17
N VAL A 216 0.26 -22.92 8.33
CA VAL A 216 1.25 -22.36 9.26
C VAL A 216 2.30 -23.42 9.55
N ASN A 217 3.55 -23.14 9.20
CA ASN A 217 4.68 -24.05 9.39
C ASN A 217 5.63 -23.49 10.45
N TYR A 218 6.19 -24.37 11.26
CA TYR A 218 7.16 -24.03 12.28
C TYR A 218 8.48 -24.72 11.98
N TYR A 219 9.56 -23.95 12.00
CA TYR A 219 10.93 -24.44 11.85
C TYR A 219 11.70 -24.09 13.12
N LEU A 220 12.66 -24.93 13.46
CA LEU A 220 13.50 -24.73 14.64
C LEU A 220 14.93 -24.50 14.19
N ASP A 221 15.53 -23.44 14.71
CA ASP A 221 16.83 -22.92 14.34
C ASP A 221 16.88 -22.77 12.81
N ASP A 222 17.88 -23.32 12.11
CA ASP A 222 18.00 -23.15 10.65
C ASP A 222 17.43 -24.35 9.85
N ALA A 223 16.50 -25.12 10.43
CA ALA A 223 15.96 -26.31 9.77
C ALA A 223 15.22 -25.95 8.47
N GLU A 224 15.55 -26.63 7.36
CA GLU A 224 14.86 -26.47 6.06
C GLU A 224 13.52 -27.21 6.00
N THR A 225 13.31 -28.20 6.87
CA THR A 225 12.07 -28.96 6.97
C THR A 225 11.30 -28.51 8.20
N ALA A 226 10.00 -28.25 8.03
CA ALA A 226 9.13 -27.87 9.14
C ALA A 226 9.10 -28.97 10.21
N VAL A 227 9.32 -28.59 11.47
CA VAL A 227 9.21 -29.49 12.63
C VAL A 227 7.76 -29.68 13.05
N LEU A 228 6.90 -28.71 12.77
CA LEU A 228 5.46 -28.75 12.98
C LEU A 228 4.76 -28.03 11.82
N ALA A 229 3.57 -28.46 11.46
CA ALA A 229 2.76 -27.82 10.44
C ALA A 229 1.28 -27.95 10.80
N GLU A 230 0.51 -26.90 10.53
CA GLU A 230 -0.94 -26.89 10.69
C GLU A 230 -1.58 -26.34 9.41
N ALA A 231 -2.55 -27.08 8.88
CA ALA A 231 -3.25 -26.78 7.64
C ALA A 231 -4.66 -26.23 7.89
N ASP A 232 -5.17 -26.35 9.11
CA ASP A 232 -6.53 -25.96 9.47
C ASP A 232 -6.59 -24.99 10.67
N PRO A 233 -7.56 -24.07 10.71
CA PRO A 233 -7.81 -23.24 11.88
C PRO A 233 -8.20 -24.13 13.09
N PRO A 234 -7.75 -23.80 14.33
CA PRO A 234 -7.32 -22.47 14.78
C PRO A 234 -5.81 -22.15 14.59
N TRP A 235 -5.08 -22.93 13.79
CA TRP A 235 -3.62 -22.76 13.59
C TRP A 235 -2.81 -23.00 14.88
N GLU A 236 -3.42 -23.72 15.82
CA GLU A 236 -2.82 -24.15 17.08
C GLU A 236 -2.16 -25.51 16.87
N VAL A 237 -0.90 -25.65 17.27
CA VAL A 237 -0.18 -26.92 17.14
C VAL A 237 0.37 -27.38 18.49
N VAL A 238 0.19 -28.66 18.78
CA VAL A 238 0.74 -29.29 19.99
C VAL A 238 2.20 -29.66 19.73
N TRP A 239 3.07 -29.32 20.67
CA TRP A 239 4.51 -29.56 20.59
C TRP A 239 5.04 -30.21 21.87
N GLN A 240 5.88 -31.23 21.71
CA GLN A 240 6.65 -31.87 22.78
C GLN A 240 8.05 -31.26 22.84
N THR A 241 8.31 -30.40 23.81
CA THR A 241 9.62 -29.71 23.88
C THR A 241 10.77 -30.65 24.24
N SER A 242 10.48 -31.86 24.74
CA SER A 242 11.48 -32.89 25.08
C SER A 242 12.22 -33.44 23.87
N ASP A 243 11.68 -33.24 22.66
CA ASP A 243 12.28 -33.71 21.41
C ASP A 243 13.46 -32.84 20.95
N VAL A 244 13.71 -31.73 21.67
CA VAL A 244 14.73 -30.74 21.36
C VAL A 244 15.70 -30.61 22.53
N PRO A 245 17.02 -30.47 22.27
CA PRO A 245 18.00 -30.21 23.32
C PRO A 245 17.62 -29.00 24.20
N PRO A 246 17.88 -29.04 25.52
CA PRO A 246 17.72 -27.86 26.36
C PRO A 246 18.67 -26.73 25.95
N GLY A 247 18.22 -25.48 26.03
CA GLY A 247 19.03 -24.33 25.66
C GLY A 247 18.24 -23.24 24.96
N ARG A 248 18.96 -22.33 24.30
CA ARG A 248 18.37 -21.25 23.50
C ARG A 248 18.20 -21.72 22.07
N HIS A 249 17.04 -21.44 21.50
CA HIS A 249 16.69 -21.76 20.12
C HIS A 249 15.97 -20.59 19.47
N THR A 250 15.83 -20.65 18.16
CA THR A 250 14.99 -19.73 17.39
C THR A 250 13.87 -20.52 16.74
N LEU A 251 12.62 -20.14 17.00
CA LEU A 251 11.46 -20.70 16.31
C LEU A 251 11.09 -19.78 15.15
N PHE A 252 11.11 -20.29 13.93
CA PHE A 252 10.63 -19.58 12.74
C PHE A 252 9.19 -20.01 12.47
N VAL A 253 8.29 -19.04 12.33
CA VAL A 253 6.89 -19.29 11.97
C VAL A 253 6.66 -18.76 10.56
N GLU A 254 6.41 -19.66 9.63
CA GLU A 254 6.01 -19.36 8.26
C GLU A 254 4.49 -19.45 8.15
N VAL A 255 3.88 -18.47 7.50
CA VAL A 255 2.46 -18.41 7.25
C VAL A 255 2.23 -18.23 5.75
N ILE A 256 1.43 -19.12 5.18
CA ILE A 256 1.13 -19.16 3.76
C ILE A 256 -0.36 -18.84 3.57
N ASP A 257 -0.68 -17.92 2.66
CA ASP A 257 -2.07 -17.62 2.30
C ASP A 257 -2.57 -18.42 1.09
N THR A 258 -3.87 -18.33 0.81
CA THR A 258 -4.51 -19.04 -0.31
C THR A 258 -4.41 -18.31 -1.66
N ALA A 259 -3.59 -17.26 -1.79
CA ALA A 259 -3.46 -16.54 -3.05
C ALA A 259 -2.73 -17.38 -4.12
N VAL A 260 -2.83 -16.97 -5.38
CA VAL A 260 -2.12 -17.63 -6.50
C VAL A 260 -1.34 -16.57 -7.30
N PRO A 261 -0.01 -16.50 -7.18
CA PRO A 261 0.85 -17.27 -6.27
C PRO A 261 0.60 -16.92 -4.79
N PRO A 262 0.91 -17.83 -3.84
CA PRO A 262 0.69 -17.58 -2.42
C PRO A 262 1.62 -16.49 -1.90
N HIS A 263 1.12 -15.67 -0.98
CA HIS A 263 1.97 -14.79 -0.19
C HIS A 263 2.46 -15.55 1.04
N VAL A 264 3.77 -15.43 1.31
CA VAL A 264 4.44 -16.14 2.40
C VAL A 264 5.10 -15.11 3.32
N GLY A 265 4.82 -15.19 4.62
CA GLY A 265 5.48 -14.40 5.66
C GLY A 265 6.19 -15.32 6.64
N GLN A 266 7.45 -15.02 7.00
CA GLN A 266 8.24 -15.80 7.95
C GLN A 266 8.78 -14.89 9.07
N TYR A 267 8.66 -15.32 10.32
CA TYR A 267 8.96 -14.53 11.51
C TYR A 267 9.72 -15.32 12.56
N GLU A 268 10.70 -14.69 13.20
CA GLU A 268 11.57 -15.32 14.19
C GLU A 268 11.12 -15.03 15.62
N PHE A 269 11.08 -16.08 16.44
CA PHE A 269 10.76 -16.00 17.87
C PHE A 269 11.85 -16.71 18.66
N PRO A 270 12.74 -15.96 19.36
CA PRO A 270 13.74 -16.59 20.19
C PRO A 270 13.06 -17.23 21.41
N ILE A 271 13.43 -18.47 21.70
CA ILE A 271 12.87 -19.27 22.79
C ILE A 271 13.98 -19.88 23.65
N ALA A 272 13.60 -20.38 24.81
CA ALA A 272 14.45 -21.24 25.63
C ALA A 272 13.69 -22.53 25.96
N ILE A 273 14.38 -23.67 25.91
CA ILE A 273 13.85 -24.97 26.31
C ILE A 273 14.51 -25.35 27.64
N ALA A 274 13.70 -25.67 28.63
CA ALA A 274 14.18 -26.01 29.97
C ALA A 274 14.84 -27.40 29.99
N VAL A 275 15.78 -27.59 30.91
CA VAL A 275 16.35 -28.91 31.19
C VAL A 275 15.29 -29.75 31.89
N CYS A 276 14.92 -30.89 31.31
CA CYS A 276 14.06 -31.86 31.98
C CYS A 276 14.92 -32.87 32.74
N ASP A 277 15.25 -32.51 33.98
CA ASP A 277 15.96 -33.42 34.90
C ASP A 277 15.10 -34.66 35.23
N TRP A 278 15.70 -35.66 35.88
CA TRP A 278 15.07 -36.97 36.14
C TRP A 278 13.71 -36.88 36.87
N LEU A 279 13.49 -35.86 37.70
CA LEU A 279 12.20 -35.57 38.36
C LEU A 279 11.12 -35.14 37.35
N CYS A 280 11.48 -34.27 36.41
CA CYS A 280 10.61 -33.84 35.31
C CYS A 280 10.27 -35.00 34.36
N GLN A 281 11.26 -35.86 34.06
CA GLN A 281 11.02 -37.05 33.21
C GLN A 281 10.02 -38.02 33.84
N GLY A 282 10.09 -38.23 35.16
CA GLY A 282 9.13 -39.04 35.89
C GLY A 282 7.70 -38.46 35.85
N GLU A 283 7.57 -37.15 35.98
CA GLU A 283 6.27 -36.46 35.95
C GLU A 283 5.63 -36.45 34.56
N GLN A 284 6.41 -36.27 33.49
CA GLN A 284 5.92 -36.31 32.11
C GLN A 284 5.52 -37.72 31.63
N GLN A 285 6.21 -38.78 32.09
CA GLN A 285 5.85 -40.16 31.72
C GLN A 285 4.67 -40.72 32.51
N LEU A 286 4.48 -40.28 33.76
CA LEU A 286 3.50 -40.87 34.68
C LEU A 286 2.29 -39.98 34.95
N GLY A 287 2.30 -38.71 34.53
CA GLY A 287 1.20 -37.77 34.74
C GLY A 287 0.98 -37.37 36.22
N PHE A 288 1.95 -37.66 37.10
CA PHE A 288 1.91 -37.32 38.52
C PHE A 288 3.28 -36.87 39.03
N ASN A 289 3.29 -35.84 39.88
CA ASN A 289 4.50 -35.36 40.53
C ASN A 289 5.02 -36.37 41.58
N PRO A 290 6.24 -36.91 41.44
CA PRO A 290 6.77 -37.93 42.34
C PRO A 290 6.99 -37.43 43.79
N LEU A 291 7.00 -36.12 44.05
CA LEU A 291 7.07 -35.58 45.41
C LEU A 291 5.82 -35.88 46.25
N PHE A 292 4.66 -36.15 45.63
CA PHE A 292 3.46 -36.58 46.37
C PHE A 292 3.58 -38.00 46.95
N LEU A 293 4.49 -38.84 46.44
CA LEU A 293 4.77 -40.15 47.03
C LEU A 293 5.68 -40.08 48.26
N VAL A 294 6.40 -38.98 48.47
CA VAL A 294 7.34 -38.82 49.59
C VAL A 294 6.67 -38.21 50.83
N GLY A 295 5.50 -37.58 50.68
CA GLY A 295 4.75 -36.96 51.78
C GLY A 295 3.88 -37.92 52.62
N GLY A 296 3.71 -39.17 52.21
CA GLY A 296 2.81 -40.14 52.84
C GLY A 296 3.48 -41.45 53.21
N GLY A 297 4.42 -41.43 54.15
CA GLY A 297 4.87 -42.58 54.95
C GLY A 297 5.20 -43.87 54.18
N GLY A 298 6.43 -44.01 53.69
CA GLY A 298 6.93 -45.32 53.26
C GLY A 298 8.16 -45.21 52.36
N VAL A 299 9.34 -45.28 52.97
CA VAL A 299 10.60 -45.52 52.26
C VAL A 299 10.50 -46.89 51.57
N VAL A 300 10.21 -46.91 50.26
CA VAL A 300 10.43 -48.09 49.42
C VAL A 300 11.75 -47.85 48.67
N VAL A 301 12.82 -48.35 49.28
CA VAL A 301 14.12 -48.50 48.64
C VAL A 301 13.96 -49.50 47.49
N LEU A 302 13.97 -49.00 46.25
CA LEU A 302 14.09 -49.84 45.06
C LEU A 302 15.57 -50.20 44.83
N LEU A 303 16.11 -51.11 45.67
CA LEU A 303 17.38 -51.78 45.42
C LEU A 303 17.13 -53.10 44.70
N LEU A 304 17.05 -53.09 43.37
CA LEU A 304 17.14 -54.30 42.57
C LEU A 304 17.85 -54.00 41.23
N LEU A 305 19.13 -54.38 41.15
CA LEU A 305 19.75 -55.13 40.02
C LEU A 305 21.28 -54.92 39.83
N ILE A 306 22.12 -55.06 40.86
CA ILE A 306 23.54 -55.42 40.60
C ILE A 306 24.05 -56.43 41.63
N GLY A 307 24.28 -57.66 41.17
CA GLY A 307 25.42 -58.47 41.61
C GLY A 307 25.19 -59.55 42.67
N LEU A 308 24.48 -60.65 42.34
CA LEU A 308 24.63 -61.93 43.05
C LEU A 308 24.50 -63.13 42.10
N LEU A 309 25.43 -63.26 41.16
CA LEU A 309 25.81 -64.55 40.55
C LEU A 309 27.34 -64.63 40.54
N GLY A 310 27.90 -65.00 41.69
CA GLY A 310 29.32 -65.24 41.83
C GLY A 310 29.67 -65.81 43.20
N ARG A 311 29.97 -67.11 43.22
CA ARG A 311 30.68 -67.87 44.28
C ARG A 311 29.89 -68.28 45.54
N ARG A 312 29.41 -69.53 45.54
CA ARG A 312 30.05 -70.69 46.21
C ARG A 312 29.06 -71.86 46.36
N ARG A 313 29.32 -72.95 45.65
CA ARG A 313 29.11 -74.30 46.19
C ARG A 313 30.46 -75.03 46.16
N ARG A 314 30.66 -75.81 47.21
CA ARG A 314 31.77 -76.71 47.48
C ARG A 314 32.00 -77.69 46.34
#